data_AF-A0A7R8HA96-F1
#
_entry.id   AF-A0A7R8HA96-F1
#
_cell.length_a   1.000
_cell.length_b   1.000
_cell.length_c   1.000
_cell.angle_alpha   90.00
_cell.angle_beta   90.00
_cell.angle_gamma   90.00
#
_symmetry.space_group_name_H-M   'P 1'
#
loop_
_entity.id
_entity.type
_entity.pdbx_description
1 polymer ?
#
loop_
_entity_poly.entity_id
_entity_poly.type
_entity_poly.pdbx_seq_one_letter_code
_entity_poly.pdbx_strand_id
1 'polypeptide(L)'
;MEQGSKTLRFKSNGSAQVEEIDDSRTLAENKINEVLEVFMGINDLELASQIWELAVCSRNTMDFAEAIDNSSLEPFGFTDDFIIELWGIVTDAKSGRLKKAKH
;
A
#
# COMPACT_ATOMS: atom_id res chain seq x y z
N MET A 1 -20.45 33.93 -28.24
CA MET A 1 -20.01 34.57 -26.99
C MET A 1 -20.63 33.77 -25.85
N GLU A 2 -19.77 33.35 -24.91
CA GLU A 2 -19.98 32.75 -23.56
C GLU A 2 -21.06 31.66 -23.38
N GLN A 3 -20.69 30.40 -23.07
CA GLN A 3 -20.22 29.84 -21.79
C GLN A 3 -21.10 30.17 -20.56
N GLY A 4 -21.57 29.10 -19.89
CA GLY A 4 -22.24 29.14 -18.58
C GLY A 4 -23.55 28.35 -18.64
N SER A 5 -23.80 27.29 -17.88
CA SER A 5 -23.21 26.85 -16.63
C SER A 5 -23.59 25.38 -16.45
N LYS A 6 -22.62 24.46 -16.57
CA LYS A 6 -22.81 23.06 -16.20
C LYS A 6 -22.46 22.96 -14.72
N THR A 7 -23.45 23.21 -13.86
CA THR A 7 -23.31 23.11 -12.41
C THR A 7 -23.01 21.66 -12.06
N LEU A 8 -21.76 21.37 -11.70
CA LEU A 8 -21.35 20.10 -11.12
C LEU A 8 -22.04 19.96 -9.77
N ARG A 9 -23.10 19.15 -9.74
CA ARG A 9 -23.86 18.83 -8.53
C ARG A 9 -23.11 17.73 -7.79
N PHE A 10 -22.15 18.12 -6.94
CA PHE A 10 -21.51 17.19 -6.02
C PHE A 10 -22.52 16.79 -4.95
N LYS A 11 -23.09 15.60 -5.07
CA LYS A 11 -24.03 15.05 -4.09
C LYS A 11 -23.25 14.27 -3.03
N SER A 12 -23.07 14.93 -1.89
CA SER A 12 -23.42 14.42 -0.56
C SER A 12 -22.88 13.04 -0.13
N ASN A 13 -21.79 13.11 0.65
CA ASN A 13 -21.61 12.39 1.92
C ASN A 13 -21.70 10.86 1.92
N GLY A 14 -20.90 10.20 1.08
CA GLY A 14 -20.61 8.77 1.18
C GLY A 14 -19.13 8.38 0.98
N SER A 15 -18.27 9.35 0.66
CA SER A 15 -16.93 9.10 0.10
C SER A 15 -15.80 8.89 1.11
N ALA A 16 -16.02 9.25 2.38
CA ALA A 16 -14.93 9.37 3.36
C ALA A 16 -14.17 8.04 3.58
N GLN A 17 -14.86 6.89 3.54
CA GLN A 17 -14.19 5.59 3.69
C GLN A 17 -13.46 5.15 2.42
N VAL A 18 -13.93 5.51 1.23
CA VAL A 18 -13.30 5.09 -0.03
C VAL A 18 -12.05 5.94 -0.31
N GLU A 19 -12.12 7.25 -0.08
CA GLU A 19 -10.98 8.16 -0.25
C GLU A 19 -9.83 7.87 0.74
N GLU A 20 -10.12 7.57 2.01
CA GLU A 20 -9.06 7.25 2.99
C GLU A 20 -8.35 5.92 2.71
N ILE A 21 -9.06 4.93 2.16
CA ILE A 21 -8.48 3.63 1.81
C ILE A 21 -7.56 3.78 0.58
N ASP A 22 -7.97 4.56 -0.42
CA ASP A 22 -7.19 4.82 -1.64
C ASP A 22 -5.89 5.59 -1.33
N ASP A 23 -5.98 6.59 -0.44
CA ASP A 23 -4.82 7.31 0.10
C ASP A 23 -3.82 6.39 0.82
N SER A 24 -4.33 5.50 1.67
CA SER A 24 -3.50 4.62 2.50
C SER A 24 -2.81 3.55 1.65
N ARG A 25 -3.53 2.99 0.67
CA ARG A 25 -2.98 2.07 -0.32
C ARG A 25 -1.86 2.72 -1.11
N THR A 26 -2.15 3.86 -1.75
CA THR A 26 -1.18 4.57 -2.58
C THR A 26 0.09 4.92 -1.79
N LEU A 27 -0.07 5.37 -0.54
CA LEU A 27 1.06 5.69 0.34
C LEU A 27 1.88 4.45 0.71
N ALA A 28 1.20 3.33 0.99
CA ALA A 28 1.87 2.08 1.31
C ALA A 28 2.63 1.53 0.11
N GLU A 29 2.01 1.49 -1.08
CA GLU A 29 2.64 1.01 -2.31
C GLU A 29 3.89 1.83 -2.64
N ASN A 30 3.84 3.17 -2.51
CA ASN A 30 5.02 4.01 -2.68
C ASN A 30 6.13 3.67 -1.67
N LYS A 31 5.77 3.42 -0.41
CA LYS A 31 6.74 3.13 0.65
C LYS A 31 7.35 1.73 0.51
N ILE A 32 6.53 0.74 0.13
CA ILE A 32 6.98 -0.60 -0.26
C ILE A 32 7.98 -0.46 -1.41
N ASN A 33 7.64 0.31 -2.45
CA ASN A 33 8.50 0.53 -3.60
C ASN A 33 9.84 1.20 -3.23
N GLU A 34 9.83 2.17 -2.33
CA GLU A 34 11.06 2.78 -1.78
C GLU A 34 11.95 1.74 -1.10
N VAL A 35 11.35 0.84 -0.32
CA VAL A 35 12.07 -0.25 0.36
C VAL A 35 12.58 -1.30 -0.64
N LEU A 36 11.81 -1.64 -1.68
CA LEU A 36 12.29 -2.49 -2.78
C LEU A 36 13.50 -1.86 -3.49
N GLU A 37 13.48 -0.55 -3.70
CA GLU A 37 14.60 0.17 -4.32
C GLU A 37 15.85 0.14 -3.44
N VAL A 38 15.70 0.36 -2.13
CA VAL A 38 16.82 0.34 -1.18
C VAL A 38 17.41 -1.06 -1.01
N PHE A 39 16.57 -2.10 -0.93
CA PHE A 39 17.02 -3.46 -0.62
C PHE A 39 17.40 -4.27 -1.86
N MET A 40 16.68 -4.10 -2.97
CA MET A 40 16.90 -4.87 -4.21
C MET A 40 17.40 -4.03 -5.38
N GLY A 41 17.41 -2.71 -5.28
CA GLY A 41 17.80 -1.82 -6.39
C GLY A 41 16.76 -1.79 -7.53
N ILE A 42 15.52 -2.22 -7.26
CA ILE A 42 14.44 -2.26 -8.25
C ILE A 42 13.30 -1.32 -7.84
N ASN A 43 12.69 -0.69 -8.83
CA ASN A 43 11.51 0.15 -8.65
C ASN A 43 10.37 -0.47 -9.47
N ASP A 44 9.51 -1.22 -8.80
CA ASP A 44 8.44 -2.00 -9.42
C ASP A 44 7.13 -1.78 -8.66
N LEU A 45 6.30 -0.88 -9.19
CA LEU A 45 5.00 -0.55 -8.62
C LEU A 45 4.01 -1.71 -8.70
N GLU A 46 4.14 -2.59 -9.70
CA GLU A 46 3.26 -3.75 -9.84
C GLU A 46 3.59 -4.79 -8.77
N LEU A 47 4.88 -5.00 -8.50
CA LEU A 47 5.35 -5.79 -7.37
C LEU A 47 4.90 -5.18 -6.02
N ALA A 48 5.03 -3.86 -5.85
CA ALA A 48 4.59 -3.18 -4.63
C ALA A 48 3.08 -3.32 -4.38
N SER A 49 2.26 -3.23 -5.44
CA SER A 49 0.82 -3.48 -5.36
C SER A 49 0.51 -4.94 -4.97
N GLN A 50 1.21 -5.92 -5.55
CA GLN A 50 1.03 -7.33 -5.19
C GLN A 50 1.37 -7.59 -3.71
N ILE A 51 2.48 -7.02 -3.22
CA ILE A 51 2.89 -7.10 -1.82
C ILE A 51 1.81 -6.50 -0.91
N TRP A 52 1.29 -5.32 -1.26
CA TRP A 52 0.19 -4.70 -0.53
C TRP A 52 -1.03 -5.61 -0.46
N GLU A 53 -1.46 -6.19 -1.60
CA GLU A 53 -2.63 -7.06 -1.66
C GLU A 53 -2.49 -8.32 -0.80
N LEU A 54 -1.31 -8.94 -0.79
CA LEU A 54 -1.01 -10.07 0.09
C LEU A 54 -1.06 -9.64 1.56
N ALA A 55 -0.40 -8.54 1.90
CA ALA A 55 -0.32 -8.04 3.27
C ALA A 55 -1.68 -7.59 3.82
N VAL A 56 -2.55 -6.94 3.03
CA VAL A 56 -3.86 -6.52 3.55
C VAL A 56 -4.78 -7.71 3.83
N CYS A 57 -4.59 -8.83 3.12
CA CYS A 57 -5.31 -10.08 3.32
C CYS A 57 -4.81 -10.86 4.55
N SER A 58 -3.56 -10.67 4.93
CA SER A 58 -2.96 -11.33 6.10
C SER A 58 -3.35 -10.68 7.43
N ARG A 59 -3.30 -11.46 8.51
CA ARG A 59 -3.70 -11.02 9.87
C ARG A 59 -2.52 -10.65 10.77
N ASN A 60 -1.36 -11.23 10.49
CA ASN A 60 -0.13 -11.04 11.23
C ASN A 60 1.06 -11.28 10.27
N THR A 61 2.27 -10.97 10.74
CA THR A 61 3.50 -11.13 9.94
C THR A 61 3.72 -12.56 9.44
N MET A 62 3.32 -13.58 10.21
CA MET A 62 3.51 -14.98 9.82
C MET A 62 2.53 -15.41 8.72
N ASP A 63 1.26 -15.01 8.81
CA ASP A 63 0.28 -15.15 7.71
C ASP A 63 0.76 -14.41 6.44
N PHE A 64 1.49 -13.30 6.60
CA PHE A 64 2.02 -12.55 5.47
C PHE A 64 3.24 -13.23 4.84
N ALA A 65 4.16 -13.76 5.65
CA ALA A 65 5.26 -14.60 5.16
C ALA A 65 4.74 -15.81 4.40
N GLU A 66 3.76 -16.53 4.97
CA GLU A 66 3.13 -17.67 4.32
C GLU A 66 2.43 -17.27 3.00
N ALA A 67 1.77 -16.11 2.97
CA ALA A 67 1.15 -15.60 1.74
C ALA A 67 2.19 -15.28 0.65
N ILE A 68 3.36 -14.76 1.02
CA ILE A 68 4.48 -14.54 0.09
C ILE A 68 4.98 -15.88 -0.45
N ASP A 69 5.25 -16.84 0.42
CA ASP A 69 5.75 -18.17 0.07
C ASP A 69 4.77 -18.97 -0.81
N ASN A 70 3.47 -18.72 -0.67
CA ASN A 70 2.43 -19.34 -1.50
C ASN A 70 2.06 -18.52 -2.75
N SER A 71 2.81 -17.46 -3.07
CA SER A 71 2.54 -16.57 -4.20
C SER A 71 3.69 -16.55 -5.21
N SER A 72 3.49 -15.80 -6.30
CA SER A 72 4.53 -15.51 -7.28
C SER A 72 5.74 -14.75 -6.71
N LEU A 73 5.69 -14.33 -5.44
CA LEU A 73 6.76 -13.63 -4.73
C LEU A 73 7.75 -14.57 -4.03
N GLU A 74 7.41 -15.85 -3.85
CA GLU A 74 8.30 -16.88 -3.27
C GLU A 74 9.71 -16.87 -3.91
N PRO A 75 9.87 -16.79 -5.26
CA PRO A 75 11.20 -16.84 -5.88
C PRO A 75 12.08 -15.63 -5.60
N PHE A 76 11.51 -14.52 -5.08
CA PHE A 76 12.29 -13.36 -4.66
C PHE A 76 13.11 -13.65 -3.39
N GLY A 77 12.72 -14.68 -2.61
CA GLY A 77 13.47 -15.11 -1.44
C GLY A 77 13.59 -14.01 -0.37
N PHE A 78 12.50 -13.29 -0.11
CA PHE A 78 12.46 -12.26 0.93
C PHE A 78 12.86 -12.84 2.28
N THR A 79 13.73 -12.14 2.99
CA THR A 79 14.16 -12.54 4.33
C THR A 79 13.08 -12.20 5.36
N ASP A 80 13.09 -12.87 6.50
CA ASP A 80 12.16 -12.58 7.60
C ASP A 80 12.19 -11.10 8.00
N ASP A 81 13.38 -10.49 8.06
CA ASP A 81 13.58 -9.08 8.40
C ASP A 81 12.89 -8.16 7.38
N PHE A 82 13.01 -8.48 6.10
CA PHE A 82 12.36 -7.74 5.02
C PHE A 82 10.83 -7.87 5.07
N ILE A 83 10.32 -9.08 5.34
CA ILE A 83 8.89 -9.32 5.50
C ILE A 83 8.33 -8.56 6.70
N ILE A 84 9.07 -8.48 7.81
CA ILE A 84 8.70 -7.69 8.99
C ILE A 84 8.61 -6.20 8.63
N GLU A 85 9.56 -5.67 7.85
CA GLU A 85 9.57 -4.27 7.43
C GLU A 85 8.40 -3.94 6.49
N LEU A 86 8.16 -4.77 5.47
CA LEU A 86 7.01 -4.65 4.57
C LEU A 86 5.69 -4.70 5.34
N TRP A 87 5.56 -5.64 6.28
CA TRP A 87 4.39 -5.74 7.15
C TRP A 87 4.20 -4.48 8.02
N GLY A 88 5.29 -3.94 8.57
CA GLY A 88 5.30 -2.68 9.30
C GLY A 88 4.70 -1.55 8.48
N ILE A 89 5.18 -1.36 7.25
CA ILE A 89 4.68 -0.35 6.31
C ILE A 89 3.18 -0.50 6.08
N VAL A 90 2.71 -1.71 5.78
CA VAL A 90 1.29 -1.96 5.51
C VAL A 90 0.42 -1.70 6.74
N THR A 91 0.83 -2.19 7.90
CA THR A 91 0.07 -1.99 9.14
C THR A 91 0.06 -0.52 9.58
N ASP A 92 1.16 0.20 9.37
CA ASP A 92 1.23 1.64 9.60
C ASP A 92 0.38 2.43 8.61
N ALA A 93 0.28 2.00 7.35
CA ALA A 93 -0.60 2.60 6.37
C ALA A 93 -2.07 2.43 6.77
N LYS A 94 -2.47 1.19 7.07
CA LYS A 94 -3.83 0.84 7.51
C LYS A 94 -4.22 1.56 8.79
N SER A 95 -3.26 1.81 9.68
CA SER A 95 -3.47 2.54 10.94
C SER A 95 -3.41 4.07 10.77
N GLY A 96 -3.15 4.58 9.57
CA GLY A 96 -2.96 6.02 9.29
C GLY A 96 -1.69 6.61 9.90
N ARG A 97 -0.74 5.79 10.36
CA ARG A 97 0.53 6.22 10.98
C ARG A 97 1.57 6.66 9.96
N LEU A 98 1.53 6.13 8.73
CA LEU A 98 2.44 6.56 7.66
C LEU A 98 2.37 8.08 7.39
N LYS A 99 1.19 8.70 7.55
CA LYS A 99 1.02 10.16 7.38
C LYS A 99 1.67 11.00 8.49
N LYS A 100 2.08 10.39 9.62
CA LYS A 100 2.64 11.07 10.81
C LYS A 100 4.15 11.02 10.94
N ALA A 101 4.88 10.36 10.03
CA ALA A 101 6.34 10.35 10.05
C ALA A 101 6.90 11.70 9.54
N LYS A 102 6.67 12.77 10.32
CA LYS A 102 7.54 13.94 10.35
C LYS A 102 8.35 13.83 11.62
N HIS A 103 9.64 13.58 11.50
CA HIS A 103 10.58 13.80 12.58
C HIS A 103 11.80 14.55 12.08
#